data_AF-A0A1I3D5K6-F1
#
_entry.id   AF-A0A1I3D5K6-F1
#
_cell.length_a   1.000
_cell.length_b   1.000
_cell.length_c   1.000
_cell.angle_alpha   90.00
_cell.angle_beta   90.00
_cell.angle_gamma   90.00
#
_symmetry.space_group_name_H-M   'P 1'
#
loop_
_entity.id
_entity.type
_entity.pdbx_description
1 polymer ?
#
loop_
_entity_poly.entity_id
_entity_poly.type
_entity_poly.pdbx_seq_one_letter_code
_entity_poly.pdbx_strand_id
1 'polypeptide(L)'
;MRGVNSLYRIVLVLIFAALTRTGAAADASSVLQARCFACHSGAEVNGNVDLSQLEKLPSLKARYSIWRKVIDQMDAGTMPPETEKPLTDEEKSGLRDEFHKLFDTSQNLDPGPQLTRQLTRSEYAQTIRDLLSISFDAAEAAGIPAEPVSQGFANRSESQSFDATLMEKYFVGADDALDNLFTNAKAESARTKLLAAAPDNDAGSQQSTRAILAPFLKRAYRRPVAAKEVERFALISDAALAQGDDLPNALEKAMMPILVSPEFLLRIEQPPIKQGTLTRVSDHELAVRLSYFLWGTMPDNELTAVADAGTLSQPEILELQTRRMLKDPRASALTREMLESWLQLSHLKKALPNQNHFPTFTWSLRQAMGEETRLFCESLRTEDRSILEFLNADYTFVNAELAKHYGLTPPPGKEFVKIQLQPENHRGGLLGMGSVLAMTSHSDRTKPTARGKWILEVLLGTPPPPPPANAGNFAPPDKARPEPKSFREKLGQHASDPNCVACHKRIDPLGFALENYDAIGHWRDGTAELPVDNAGQLPGIGEFSGVDGLRNVLQSRQPQFVRNFVAKTLTYALGRDLSYYDEPTIQQITADLERNDFRFSTVILGVVQSVPFQYCKAVGAE
;
A
#
# COMPACT_ATOMS: atom_id res chain seq x y z
N MET A 1 -7.13 87.70 15.15
CA MET A 1 -7.79 88.00 13.87
C MET A 1 -7.74 86.76 12.99
N ARG A 2 -8.91 86.28 12.57
CA ARG A 2 -9.22 85.37 11.44
C ARG A 2 -8.18 84.31 11.02
N GLY A 3 -8.56 83.04 11.25
CA GLY A 3 -8.55 82.02 10.20
C GLY A 3 -7.45 80.96 10.24
N VAL A 4 -7.71 79.83 10.91
CA VAL A 4 -7.47 78.46 10.41
C VAL A 4 -8.43 77.55 11.19
N ASN A 5 -9.47 77.04 10.53
CA ASN A 5 -10.39 76.05 11.09
C ASN A 5 -10.38 74.83 10.17
N SER A 6 -10.44 73.64 10.78
CA SER A 6 -10.58 72.31 10.16
C SER A 6 -9.28 71.51 10.02
N LEU A 7 -8.89 70.81 11.09
CA LEU A 7 -8.14 69.54 11.06
C LEU A 7 -7.93 68.95 12.47
N TYR A 8 -8.99 68.79 13.28
CA TYR A 8 -8.92 68.00 14.54
C TYR A 8 -10.29 67.45 14.93
N ARG A 9 -10.87 66.61 14.06
CA ARG A 9 -11.90 65.62 14.41
C ARG A 9 -11.72 64.45 13.46
N ILE A 10 -11.83 63.22 13.99
CA ILE A 10 -11.62 61.90 13.34
C ILE A 10 -10.20 61.33 13.55
N VAL A 11 -9.89 60.98 14.81
CA VAL A 11 -8.85 59.98 15.19
C VAL A 11 -9.52 58.79 15.90
N LEU A 12 -10.77 58.44 15.52
CA LEU A 12 -11.53 57.42 16.26
C LEU A 12 -12.51 56.60 15.38
N VAL A 13 -12.14 56.31 14.12
CA VAL A 13 -12.94 55.43 13.23
C VAL A 13 -12.10 54.43 12.40
N LEU A 14 -10.78 54.34 12.57
CA LEU A 14 -9.92 53.44 11.76
C LEU A 14 -9.23 52.31 12.54
N ILE A 15 -9.88 51.79 13.58
CA ILE A 15 -9.54 50.49 14.20
C ILE A 15 -10.85 49.80 14.61
N PHE A 16 -11.74 49.55 13.64
CA PHE A 16 -12.86 48.59 13.79
C PHE A 16 -13.42 48.19 12.41
N ALA A 17 -12.53 47.98 11.43
CA ALA A 17 -12.91 47.56 10.07
C ALA A 17 -11.95 46.51 9.49
N ALA A 18 -11.46 45.59 10.34
CA ALA A 18 -10.67 44.43 9.90
C ALA A 18 -11.04 43.13 10.64
N LEU A 19 -12.22 43.08 11.29
CA LEU A 19 -12.74 41.91 12.00
C LEU A 19 -14.24 41.79 11.77
N THR A 20 -14.66 41.58 10.51
CA THR A 20 -15.95 40.91 10.16
C THR A 20 -15.99 40.69 8.65
N ARG A 21 -15.21 39.73 8.17
CA ARG A 21 -15.53 38.90 7.00
C ARG A 21 -14.91 37.51 7.17
N THR A 22 -15.13 36.91 8.33
CA THR A 22 -15.29 35.46 8.38
C THR A 22 -16.72 35.22 7.90
N GLY A 23 -16.91 34.91 6.62
CA GLY A 23 -18.14 34.20 6.25
C GLY A 23 -18.18 32.97 7.15
N ALA A 24 -19.20 32.85 7.99
CA ALA A 24 -19.38 31.62 8.76
C ALA A 24 -19.39 30.48 7.74
N ALA A 25 -18.46 29.53 7.86
CA ALA A 25 -18.47 28.33 7.05
C ALA A 25 -19.89 27.75 7.11
N ALA A 26 -20.45 27.37 5.96
CA ALA A 26 -21.80 26.82 5.93
C ALA A 26 -21.86 25.63 6.89
N ASP A 27 -22.77 25.68 7.86
CA ASP A 27 -22.92 24.63 8.86
C ASP A 27 -23.21 23.30 8.15
N ALA A 28 -22.43 22.25 8.44
CA ALA A 28 -22.52 20.98 7.71
C ALA A 28 -23.93 20.36 7.80
N SER A 29 -24.63 20.50 8.93
CA SER A 29 -26.01 20.03 9.07
C SER A 29 -26.95 20.79 8.12
N SER A 30 -26.80 22.11 8.03
CA SER A 30 -27.56 22.93 7.07
C SER A 30 -27.30 22.53 5.62
N VAL A 31 -26.05 22.23 5.25
CA VAL A 31 -25.69 21.78 3.89
C VAL A 31 -26.30 20.41 3.60
N LEU A 32 -26.18 19.44 4.52
CA LEU A 32 -26.75 18.11 4.37
C LEU A 32 -28.28 18.16 4.19
N GLN A 33 -28.97 18.98 4.99
CA GLN A 33 -30.41 19.17 4.87
C GLN A 33 -30.81 19.80 3.53
N ALA A 34 -30.12 20.87 3.13
CA ALA A 34 -30.47 21.62 1.93
C ALA A 34 -30.08 20.91 0.63
N ARG A 35 -29.01 20.09 0.65
CA ARG A 35 -28.36 19.58 -0.57
C ARG A 35 -28.37 18.07 -0.71
N CYS A 36 -28.52 17.32 0.39
CA CYS A 36 -28.34 15.87 0.37
C CYS A 36 -29.60 15.09 0.77
N PHE A 37 -30.36 15.57 1.76
CA PHE A 37 -31.47 14.81 2.35
C PHE A 37 -32.63 14.57 1.38
N ALA A 38 -32.83 15.41 0.36
CA ALA A 38 -33.84 15.17 -0.66
C ALA A 38 -33.68 13.81 -1.37
N CYS A 39 -32.45 13.30 -1.50
CA CYS A 39 -32.15 12.01 -2.14
C CYS A 39 -31.64 10.93 -1.16
N HIS A 40 -31.10 11.35 -0.02
CA HIS A 40 -30.42 10.48 0.94
C HIS A 40 -31.08 10.50 2.33
N SER A 41 -32.41 10.66 2.38
CA SER A 41 -33.20 10.47 3.60
C SER A 41 -34.55 9.82 3.28
N GLY A 42 -35.13 9.08 4.23
CA GLY A 42 -36.47 8.48 4.08
C GLY A 42 -36.46 6.98 3.78
N ALA A 43 -37.60 6.46 3.30
CA ALA A 43 -37.81 5.02 3.09
C ALA A 43 -37.14 4.47 1.82
N GLU A 44 -36.98 5.30 0.79
CA GLU A 44 -36.25 4.99 -0.44
C GLU A 44 -35.07 5.96 -0.57
N VAL A 45 -33.85 5.48 -0.35
CA VAL A 45 -32.63 6.29 -0.40
C VAL A 45 -31.75 5.93 -1.57
N ASN A 46 -31.27 6.93 -2.29
CA ASN A 46 -30.40 6.71 -3.44
C ASN A 46 -29.07 6.08 -3.02
N GLY A 47 -28.65 5.05 -3.74
CA GLY A 47 -27.39 4.35 -3.50
C GLY A 47 -27.33 3.59 -2.17
N ASN A 48 -28.46 3.32 -1.51
CA ASN A 48 -28.53 2.69 -0.18
C ASN A 48 -27.72 3.44 0.90
N VAL A 49 -27.65 4.78 0.79
CA VAL A 49 -27.00 5.65 1.77
C VAL A 49 -28.05 6.57 2.38
N ASP A 50 -28.43 6.32 3.63
CA ASP A 50 -29.29 7.19 4.43
C ASP A 50 -28.43 8.09 5.34
N LEU A 51 -28.32 9.36 4.96
CA LEU A 51 -27.57 10.38 5.69
C LEU A 51 -28.35 10.91 6.90
N SER A 52 -29.67 10.69 6.98
CA SER A 52 -30.47 11.13 8.13
C SER A 52 -30.16 10.34 9.41
N GLN A 53 -29.49 9.20 9.28
CA GLN A 53 -29.03 8.40 10.42
C GLN A 53 -27.65 8.81 10.93
N LEU A 54 -26.92 9.70 10.26
CA LEU A 54 -25.56 10.08 10.65
C LEU A 54 -25.46 10.50 12.12
N GLU A 55 -26.43 11.29 12.59
CA GLU A 55 -26.51 11.75 13.99
C GLU A 55 -27.01 10.65 14.95
N LYS A 56 -27.74 9.65 14.45
CA LYS A 56 -28.39 8.58 15.22
C LYS A 56 -27.53 7.31 15.36
N LEU A 57 -26.52 7.13 14.51
CA LEU A 57 -25.65 5.95 14.56
C LEU A 57 -24.87 5.92 15.87
N PRO A 58 -24.86 4.79 16.61
CA PRO A 58 -24.30 4.75 17.96
C PRO A 58 -22.76 4.70 17.98
N SER A 59 -22.09 4.19 16.93
CA SER A 59 -20.63 4.03 16.90
C SER A 59 -19.94 4.99 15.92
N LEU A 60 -18.79 5.53 16.33
CA LEU A 60 -17.94 6.41 15.49
C LEU A 60 -17.52 5.72 14.19
N LYS A 61 -17.24 4.40 14.24
CA LYS A 61 -16.89 3.59 13.07
C LYS A 61 -17.98 3.60 12.00
N ALA A 62 -19.24 3.43 12.39
CA ALA A 62 -20.37 3.45 11.45
C ALA A 62 -20.53 4.84 10.82
N ARG A 63 -20.42 5.90 11.63
CA ARG A 63 -20.46 7.30 11.15
C ARG A 63 -19.33 7.58 10.16
N TYR A 64 -18.11 7.13 10.47
CA TYR A 64 -16.92 7.34 9.64
C TYR A 64 -17.07 6.71 8.25
N SER A 65 -17.55 5.47 8.15
CA SER A 65 -17.75 4.81 6.85
C SER A 65 -18.69 5.59 5.94
N ILE A 66 -19.77 6.15 6.48
CA ILE A 66 -20.73 6.96 5.72
C ILE A 66 -20.12 8.31 5.35
N TRP A 67 -19.54 9.02 6.32
CA TRP A 67 -18.92 10.31 6.09
C TRP A 67 -17.79 10.25 5.05
N ARG A 68 -16.93 9.22 5.13
CA ARG A 68 -15.85 9.00 4.17
C ARG A 68 -16.40 8.85 2.75
N LYS A 69 -17.50 8.10 2.58
CA LYS A 69 -18.21 8.00 1.29
C LYS A 69 -18.72 9.35 0.81
N VAL A 70 -19.28 10.18 1.70
CA VAL A 70 -19.73 11.54 1.35
C VAL A 70 -18.58 12.37 0.79
N ILE A 71 -17.46 12.43 1.52
CA ILE A 71 -16.28 13.19 1.08
C ILE A 71 -15.71 12.60 -0.23
N ASP A 72 -15.63 11.28 -0.37
CA ASP A 72 -15.13 10.63 -1.59
C ASP A 72 -16.00 10.94 -2.82
N GLN A 73 -17.34 10.91 -2.69
CA GLN A 73 -18.24 11.25 -3.81
C GLN A 73 -18.19 12.75 -4.14
N MET A 74 -18.05 13.60 -3.12
CA MET A 74 -17.92 15.04 -3.28
C MET A 74 -16.62 15.41 -3.99
N ASP A 75 -15.48 14.87 -3.53
CA ASP A 75 -14.17 15.12 -4.13
C ASP A 75 -14.08 14.48 -5.53
N ALA A 76 -14.81 13.37 -5.76
CA ALA A 76 -14.91 12.78 -7.09
C ALA A 76 -15.80 13.58 -8.06
N GLY A 77 -16.53 14.60 -7.60
CA GLY A 77 -17.44 15.41 -8.40
C GLY A 77 -18.71 14.66 -8.82
N THR A 78 -19.06 13.58 -8.14
CA THR A 78 -20.18 12.70 -8.50
C THR A 78 -21.44 12.97 -7.69
N MET A 79 -21.29 13.71 -6.60
CA MET A 79 -22.40 14.27 -5.85
C MET A 79 -22.21 15.78 -5.70
N PRO A 80 -23.27 16.57 -5.89
CA PRO A 80 -24.64 16.18 -6.27
C PRO A 80 -24.73 15.76 -7.76
N PRO A 81 -25.80 15.04 -8.17
CA PRO A 81 -25.96 14.62 -9.57
C PRO A 81 -26.10 15.82 -10.52
N GLU A 82 -25.84 15.62 -11.82
CA GLU A 82 -25.87 16.68 -12.85
C GLU A 82 -27.21 17.41 -12.97
N THR A 83 -28.31 16.78 -12.56
CA THR A 83 -29.65 17.38 -12.53
C THR A 83 -29.84 18.39 -11.40
N GLU A 84 -28.96 18.37 -10.41
CA GLU A 84 -29.01 19.20 -9.21
C GLU A 84 -27.95 20.30 -9.26
N LYS A 85 -28.16 21.35 -8.47
CA LYS A 85 -27.19 22.46 -8.39
C LYS A 85 -25.88 21.98 -7.74
N PRO A 86 -24.71 22.25 -8.35
CA PRO A 86 -23.42 21.95 -7.75
C PRO A 86 -23.26 22.60 -6.36
N LEU A 87 -22.51 21.93 -5.49
CA LEU A 87 -22.07 22.51 -4.22
C LEU A 87 -21.06 23.63 -4.47
N THR A 88 -21.19 24.73 -3.72
CA THR A 88 -20.17 25.79 -3.72
C THR A 88 -18.90 25.31 -3.01
N ASP A 89 -17.79 26.00 -3.23
CA ASP A 89 -16.53 25.63 -2.58
C ASP A 89 -16.61 25.85 -1.06
N GLU A 90 -17.39 26.82 -0.59
CA GLU A 90 -17.68 27.04 0.83
C GLU A 90 -18.49 25.88 1.43
N GLU A 91 -19.50 25.37 0.71
CA GLU A 91 -20.27 24.20 1.15
C GLU A 91 -19.39 22.94 1.23
N LYS A 92 -18.52 22.73 0.23
CA LYS A 92 -17.57 21.61 0.23
C LYS A 92 -16.55 21.72 1.36
N SER A 93 -16.04 22.93 1.62
CA SER A 93 -15.13 23.18 2.74
C SER A 93 -15.81 22.90 4.07
N GLY A 94 -17.03 23.42 4.29
CA GLY A 94 -17.77 23.19 5.54
C GLY A 94 -18.02 21.71 5.83
N LEU A 95 -18.32 20.91 4.81
CA LEU A 95 -18.46 19.45 4.95
C LEU A 95 -17.13 18.76 5.30
N ARG A 96 -16.01 19.17 4.69
CA ARG A 96 -14.68 18.64 5.04
C ARG A 96 -14.26 19.05 6.44
N ASP A 97 -14.47 20.30 6.82
CA ASP A 97 -14.10 20.83 8.13
C ASP A 97 -14.86 20.10 9.25
N GLU A 98 -16.15 19.84 9.07
CA GLU A 98 -16.92 19.04 10.03
C GLU A 98 -16.46 17.58 10.05
N PHE A 99 -16.16 16.97 8.89
CA PHE A 99 -15.58 15.62 8.84
C PHE A 99 -14.27 15.54 9.63
N HIS A 100 -13.34 16.47 9.39
CA HIS A 100 -12.06 16.54 10.07
C HIS A 100 -12.26 16.72 11.58
N LYS A 101 -13.15 17.61 11.99
CA LYS A 101 -13.47 17.85 13.40
C LYS A 101 -14.11 16.64 14.09
N LEU A 102 -15.02 15.92 13.42
CA LEU A 102 -15.71 14.75 14.00
C LEU A 102 -14.76 13.57 14.25
N PHE A 103 -13.72 13.42 13.42
CA PHE A 103 -12.77 12.31 13.50
C PHE A 103 -11.37 12.75 13.93
N ASP A 104 -11.24 13.96 14.46
CA ASP A 104 -10.01 14.40 15.10
C ASP A 104 -9.82 13.68 16.45
N THR A 105 -8.83 12.78 16.48
CA THR A 105 -8.41 12.08 17.70
C THR A 105 -7.23 12.75 18.38
N SER A 106 -6.81 13.95 17.97
CA SER A 106 -5.66 14.67 18.54
C SER A 106 -5.78 14.87 20.07
N GLN A 107 -7.01 15.06 20.57
CA GLN A 107 -7.27 15.22 22.01
C GLN A 107 -7.31 13.89 22.77
N ASN A 108 -7.62 12.78 22.09
CA ASN A 108 -7.74 11.44 22.66
C ASN A 108 -7.10 10.45 21.69
N LEU A 109 -5.76 10.41 21.70
CA LEU A 109 -4.97 9.60 20.79
C LEU A 109 -5.44 8.14 20.79
N ASP A 110 -5.71 7.61 19.61
CA ASP A 110 -6.12 6.23 19.42
C ASP A 110 -5.26 5.57 18.33
N PRO A 111 -4.39 4.60 18.67
CA PRO A 111 -3.54 3.91 17.71
C PRO A 111 -4.29 2.81 16.92
N GLY A 112 -5.57 2.62 17.20
CA GLY A 112 -6.36 1.49 16.72
C GLY A 112 -6.03 0.17 17.43
N PRO A 113 -6.62 -0.94 16.96
CA PRO A 113 -6.44 -2.24 17.57
C PRO A 113 -5.03 -2.79 17.32
N GLN A 114 -4.51 -3.46 18.34
CA GLN A 114 -3.30 -4.27 18.24
C GLN A 114 -3.70 -5.67 17.79
N LEU A 115 -3.19 -6.11 16.64
CA LEU A 115 -3.48 -7.42 16.06
C LEU A 115 -2.21 -8.25 16.03
N THR A 116 -2.31 -9.50 16.49
CA THR A 116 -1.24 -10.48 16.31
C THR A 116 -1.07 -10.75 14.82
N ARG A 117 0.17 -10.64 14.34
CA ARG A 117 0.50 -10.84 12.93
C ARG A 117 1.35 -12.08 12.76
N GLN A 118 0.88 -13.02 11.96
CA GLN A 118 1.71 -14.13 11.49
C GLN A 118 2.73 -13.60 10.47
N LEU A 119 3.92 -14.19 10.46
CA LEU A 119 4.88 -13.98 9.37
C LEU A 119 4.26 -14.48 8.08
N THR A 120 4.13 -13.60 7.09
CA THR A 120 3.76 -14.02 5.74
C THR A 120 4.78 -15.02 5.18
N ARG A 121 4.42 -15.76 4.13
CA ARG A 121 5.32 -16.67 3.43
C ARG A 121 6.66 -16.01 3.07
N SER A 122 6.61 -14.77 2.57
CA SER A 122 7.79 -13.97 2.22
C SER A 122 8.60 -13.61 3.46
N GLU A 123 7.92 -13.07 4.49
CA GLU A 123 8.56 -12.69 5.77
C GLU A 123 9.22 -13.89 6.48
N TYR A 124 8.59 -15.08 6.47
CA TYR A 124 9.16 -16.30 7.02
C TYR A 124 10.43 -16.71 6.26
N ALA A 125 10.38 -16.74 4.92
CA ALA A 125 11.53 -17.10 4.09
C ALA A 125 12.72 -16.16 4.32
N GLN A 126 12.48 -14.84 4.35
CA GLN A 126 13.54 -13.85 4.61
C GLN A 126 14.07 -13.93 6.04
N THR A 127 13.18 -14.13 7.02
CA THR A 127 13.58 -14.26 8.42
C THR A 127 14.46 -15.49 8.65
N ILE A 128 14.11 -16.65 8.09
CA ILE A 128 14.93 -17.86 8.17
C ILE A 128 16.29 -17.63 7.52
N ARG A 129 16.31 -17.05 6.31
CA ARG A 129 17.54 -16.69 5.59
C ARG A 129 18.47 -15.81 6.42
N ASP A 130 17.93 -14.75 7.02
CA ASP A 130 18.74 -13.80 7.80
C ASP A 130 19.16 -14.38 9.15
N LEU A 131 18.29 -15.14 9.81
CA LEU A 131 18.57 -15.79 11.08
C LEU A 131 19.70 -16.81 10.94
N LEU A 132 19.58 -17.72 9.97
CA LEU A 132 20.52 -18.80 9.71
C LEU A 132 21.70 -18.38 8.82
N SER A 133 21.63 -17.21 8.18
CA SER A 133 22.65 -16.72 7.22
C SER A 133 22.87 -17.67 6.03
N ILE A 134 21.80 -18.29 5.52
CA ILE A 134 21.84 -19.26 4.40
C ILE A 134 21.06 -18.76 3.18
N SER A 135 21.57 -19.03 1.98
CA SER A 135 20.87 -18.75 0.71
C SER A 135 19.87 -19.85 0.36
N PHE A 136 18.90 -20.08 1.24
CA PHE A 136 17.83 -21.08 1.09
C PHE A 136 16.46 -20.40 1.19
N ASP A 137 15.46 -20.93 0.48
CA ASP A 137 14.06 -20.49 0.59
C ASP A 137 13.24 -21.62 1.23
N ALA A 138 13.19 -21.60 2.56
CA ALA A 138 12.49 -22.61 3.35
C ALA A 138 10.97 -22.62 3.09
N ALA A 139 10.39 -21.46 2.76
CA ALA A 139 8.95 -21.38 2.49
C ALA A 139 8.60 -22.06 1.17
N GLU A 140 9.43 -21.88 0.15
CA GLU A 140 9.28 -22.55 -1.14
C GLU A 140 9.52 -24.06 -1.03
N ALA A 141 10.60 -24.49 -0.39
CA ALA A 141 10.94 -25.89 -0.22
C ALA A 141 9.82 -26.68 0.48
N ALA A 142 9.28 -26.13 1.56
CA ALA A 142 8.17 -26.76 2.28
C ALA A 142 6.83 -26.69 1.55
N GLY A 143 6.70 -25.82 0.54
CA GLY A 143 5.44 -25.55 -0.14
C GLY A 143 4.44 -24.79 0.75
N ILE A 144 4.93 -23.81 1.53
CA ILE A 144 4.06 -22.91 2.30
C ILE A 144 3.19 -22.11 1.31
N PRO A 145 1.84 -22.15 1.45
CA PRO A 145 0.95 -21.43 0.55
C PRO A 145 1.09 -19.90 0.74
N ALA A 146 0.81 -19.14 -0.32
CA ALA A 146 0.71 -17.69 -0.21
C ALA A 146 -0.60 -17.29 0.49
N GLU A 147 -0.58 -16.19 1.24
CA GLU A 147 -1.75 -15.66 1.93
C GLU A 147 -2.78 -15.09 0.93
N PRO A 148 -4.07 -15.09 1.28
CA PRO A 148 -5.07 -14.36 0.52
C PRO A 148 -4.75 -12.85 0.56
N VAL A 149 -4.75 -12.23 -0.63
CA VAL A 149 -4.57 -10.78 -0.76
C VAL A 149 -5.90 -10.09 -0.43
N SER A 150 -5.88 -9.21 0.57
CA SER A 150 -7.02 -8.36 0.94
C SER A 150 -6.63 -6.89 0.87
N GLN A 151 -7.50 -6.07 0.25
CA GLN A 151 -7.27 -4.63 0.04
C GLN A 151 -5.92 -4.28 -0.65
N GLY A 152 -5.33 -5.24 -1.37
CA GLY A 152 -4.06 -5.10 -2.09
C GLY A 152 -2.83 -5.65 -1.36
N PHE A 153 -2.96 -6.22 -0.15
CA PHE A 153 -1.81 -6.74 0.60
C PHE A 153 -2.03 -8.15 1.16
N ALA A 154 -0.94 -8.90 1.33
CA ALA A 154 -0.93 -10.25 1.91
C ALA A 154 -0.65 -10.25 3.43
N ASN A 155 -0.05 -9.20 3.97
CA ASN A 155 0.35 -9.09 5.39
C ASN A 155 -0.80 -8.64 6.32
N ARG A 156 -2.01 -9.10 6.02
CA ARG A 156 -3.27 -8.67 6.61
C ARG A 156 -3.68 -9.62 7.72
N SER A 157 -3.62 -9.19 8.99
CA SER A 157 -3.89 -10.09 10.13
C SER A 157 -5.29 -10.71 10.08
N GLU A 158 -6.30 -9.96 9.63
CA GLU A 158 -7.68 -10.43 9.50
C GLU A 158 -7.87 -11.51 8.41
N SER A 159 -6.92 -11.61 7.47
CA SER A 159 -6.95 -12.57 6.36
C SER A 159 -5.99 -13.74 6.59
N GLN A 160 -5.23 -13.72 7.69
CA GLN A 160 -4.33 -14.80 8.06
C GLN A 160 -5.09 -15.88 8.84
N SER A 161 -4.86 -17.14 8.47
CA SER A 161 -5.41 -18.31 9.14
C SER A 161 -4.30 -19.24 9.58
N PHE A 162 -4.41 -19.76 10.79
CA PHE A 162 -3.47 -20.73 11.34
C PHE A 162 -4.16 -22.08 11.45
N ASP A 163 -3.87 -22.98 10.51
CA ASP A 163 -4.42 -24.34 10.49
C ASP A 163 -3.33 -25.40 10.68
N ALA A 164 -3.77 -26.64 10.90
CA ALA A 164 -2.86 -27.77 11.15
C ALA A 164 -1.92 -28.03 9.96
N THR A 165 -2.42 -27.89 8.72
CA THR A 165 -1.64 -28.10 7.51
C THR A 165 -0.53 -27.05 7.38
N LEU A 166 -0.83 -25.79 7.67
CA LEU A 166 0.17 -24.73 7.67
C LEU A 166 1.24 -24.96 8.75
N MET A 167 0.84 -25.48 9.91
CA MET A 167 1.82 -25.88 10.94
C MET A 167 2.74 -27.00 10.50
N GLU A 168 2.22 -28.07 9.88
CA GLU A 168 3.05 -29.13 9.30
C GLU A 168 4.07 -28.55 8.30
N LYS A 169 3.67 -27.55 7.50
CA LYS A 169 4.54 -26.87 6.56
C LYS A 169 5.63 -26.06 7.24
N TYR A 170 5.36 -25.43 8.38
CA TYR A 170 6.40 -24.77 9.18
C TYR A 170 7.39 -25.75 9.80
N PHE A 171 6.94 -26.94 10.22
CA PHE A 171 7.85 -28.00 10.65
C PHE A 171 8.76 -28.43 9.50
N VAL A 172 8.21 -28.75 8.34
CA VAL A 172 9.03 -29.13 7.16
C VAL A 172 10.00 -28.01 6.78
N GLY A 173 9.54 -26.76 6.74
CA GLY A 173 10.40 -25.63 6.39
C GLY A 173 11.53 -25.38 7.39
N ALA A 174 11.27 -25.56 8.68
CA ALA A 174 12.28 -25.45 9.72
C ALA A 174 13.30 -26.60 9.64
N ASP A 175 12.82 -27.84 9.41
CA ASP A 175 13.66 -29.04 9.23
C ASP A 175 14.58 -28.87 8.01
N ASP A 176 14.02 -28.58 6.84
CA ASP A 176 14.78 -28.37 5.60
C ASP A 176 15.81 -27.23 5.74
N ALA A 177 15.47 -26.16 6.46
CA ALA A 177 16.37 -25.04 6.67
C ALA A 177 17.54 -25.38 7.60
N LEU A 178 17.28 -26.18 8.64
CA LEU A 178 18.32 -26.64 9.56
C LEU A 178 19.21 -27.71 8.91
N ASP A 179 18.64 -28.67 8.19
CA ASP A 179 19.41 -29.61 7.37
C ASP A 179 20.31 -28.84 6.39
N ASN A 180 19.75 -27.84 5.67
CA ASN A 180 20.55 -27.00 4.79
C ASN A 180 21.69 -26.28 5.53
N LEU A 181 21.45 -25.75 6.73
CA LEU A 181 22.49 -25.12 7.53
C LEU A 181 23.58 -26.12 7.93
N PHE A 182 23.23 -27.33 8.37
CA PHE A 182 24.18 -28.27 8.95
C PHE A 182 24.89 -29.17 7.94
N THR A 183 24.24 -29.55 6.84
CA THR A 183 24.77 -30.53 5.87
C THR A 183 25.28 -29.91 4.56
N ASN A 184 24.77 -28.74 4.15
CA ASN A 184 25.16 -28.14 2.89
C ASN A 184 26.57 -27.52 2.95
N ALA A 185 27.46 -27.93 2.05
CA ALA A 185 28.82 -27.36 1.95
C ALA A 185 28.80 -25.82 1.80
N LYS A 186 27.81 -25.26 1.09
CA LYS A 186 27.71 -23.80 0.87
C LYS A 186 27.34 -23.02 2.15
N ALA A 187 26.84 -23.68 3.19
CA ALA A 187 26.49 -23.08 4.47
C ALA A 187 27.65 -23.08 5.48
N GLU A 188 28.88 -23.45 5.09
CA GLU A 188 30.04 -23.51 5.99
C GLU A 188 30.29 -22.19 6.74
N SER A 189 30.30 -21.05 6.04
CA SER A 189 30.48 -19.74 6.67
C SER A 189 29.39 -19.43 7.71
N ALA A 190 28.15 -19.84 7.43
CA ALA A 190 27.02 -19.67 8.35
C ALA A 190 27.19 -20.52 9.61
N ARG A 191 27.58 -21.80 9.46
CA ARG A 191 27.90 -22.69 10.58
C ARG A 191 29.05 -22.16 11.43
N THR A 192 30.15 -21.74 10.80
CA THR A 192 31.29 -21.16 11.52
C THR A 192 30.86 -19.94 12.33
N LYS A 193 30.04 -19.06 11.75
CA LYS A 193 29.50 -17.89 12.45
C LYS A 193 28.60 -18.26 13.62
N LEU A 194 27.75 -19.27 13.47
CA LEU A 194 26.89 -19.78 14.56
C LEU A 194 27.74 -20.35 15.71
N LEU A 195 28.74 -21.17 15.38
CA LEU A 195 29.60 -21.85 16.34
C LEU A 195 30.63 -20.93 17.02
N ALA A 196 30.99 -19.81 16.39
CA ALA A 196 31.93 -18.83 16.94
C ALA A 196 31.44 -18.14 18.24
N ALA A 197 30.17 -18.32 18.62
CA ALA A 197 29.65 -17.87 19.91
C ALA A 197 30.05 -18.79 21.08
N ALA A 198 30.57 -19.99 20.81
CA ALA A 198 31.09 -20.88 21.84
C ALA A 198 32.41 -20.36 22.44
N PRO A 199 32.64 -20.52 23.75
CA PRO A 199 33.92 -20.19 24.37
C PRO A 199 35.08 -21.02 23.80
N ASP A 200 36.24 -20.39 23.60
CA ASP A 200 37.48 -21.09 23.23
C ASP A 200 37.84 -22.12 24.33
N ASN A 201 38.00 -23.38 23.93
CA ASN A 201 38.41 -24.56 24.73
C ASN A 201 37.32 -25.50 25.28
N ASP A 202 36.05 -25.38 24.88
CA ASP A 202 35.01 -26.32 25.35
C ASP A 202 33.86 -26.56 24.33
N ALA A 203 34.21 -26.74 23.06
CA ALA A 203 33.25 -27.02 21.99
C ALA A 203 32.54 -28.37 22.25
N GLY A 204 31.28 -28.30 22.71
CA GLY A 204 30.48 -29.48 23.07
C GLY A 204 30.03 -29.55 24.52
N SER A 205 30.33 -28.56 25.36
CA SER A 205 29.78 -28.51 26.72
C SER A 205 28.43 -27.83 26.82
N GLN A 206 27.79 -28.05 27.97
CA GLN A 206 26.61 -27.32 28.42
C GLN A 206 26.79 -25.79 28.37
N GLN A 207 28.00 -25.28 28.62
CA GLN A 207 28.26 -23.84 28.54
C GLN A 207 28.22 -23.36 27.08
N SER A 208 28.78 -24.13 26.16
CA SER A 208 28.78 -23.83 24.73
C SER A 208 27.38 -23.83 24.13
N THR A 209 26.52 -24.79 24.49
CA THR A 209 25.12 -24.82 24.00
C THR A 209 24.36 -23.56 24.39
N ARG A 210 24.48 -23.11 25.65
CA ARG A 210 23.86 -21.88 26.15
C ARG A 210 24.43 -20.62 25.49
N ALA A 211 25.75 -20.56 25.31
CA ALA A 211 26.42 -19.43 24.67
C ALA A 211 26.01 -19.24 23.20
N ILE A 212 25.75 -20.35 22.48
CA ILE A 212 25.24 -20.32 21.09
C ILE A 212 23.74 -20.03 21.04
N LEU A 213 22.94 -20.68 21.89
CA LEU A 213 21.48 -20.58 21.84
C LEU A 213 20.97 -19.22 22.32
N ALA A 214 21.63 -18.56 23.27
CA ALA A 214 21.20 -17.25 23.76
C ALA A 214 21.11 -16.15 22.66
N PRO A 215 22.18 -15.87 21.88
CA PRO A 215 22.10 -14.91 20.79
C PRO A 215 21.18 -15.39 19.65
N PHE A 216 21.10 -16.71 19.40
CA PHE A 216 20.17 -17.26 18.43
C PHE A 216 18.71 -17.00 18.81
N LEU A 217 18.32 -17.32 20.05
CA LEU A 217 16.98 -17.07 20.59
C LEU A 217 16.63 -15.59 20.60
N LYS A 218 17.56 -14.72 21.01
CA LYS A 218 17.37 -13.26 20.97
C LYS A 218 17.01 -12.78 19.57
N ARG A 219 17.69 -13.31 18.54
CA ARG A 219 17.44 -12.99 17.13
C ARG A 219 16.14 -13.61 16.62
N ALA A 220 15.87 -14.86 16.95
CA ALA A 220 14.67 -15.59 16.55
C ALA A 220 13.40 -14.94 17.12
N TYR A 221 13.40 -14.55 18.40
CA TYR A 221 12.26 -13.93 19.07
C TYR A 221 12.26 -12.40 18.99
N ARG A 222 13.36 -11.81 18.48
CA ARG A 222 13.49 -10.37 18.20
C ARG A 222 13.36 -9.50 19.46
N ARG A 223 13.67 -10.08 20.62
CA ARG A 223 13.61 -9.45 21.94
C ARG A 223 14.64 -10.06 22.88
N PRO A 224 14.95 -9.40 24.01
CA PRO A 224 15.69 -10.01 25.09
C PRO A 224 15.01 -11.30 25.56
N VAL A 225 15.82 -12.31 25.82
CA VAL A 225 15.36 -13.64 26.27
C VAL A 225 15.83 -13.89 27.69
N ALA A 226 14.94 -14.42 28.53
CA ALA A 226 15.28 -14.75 29.90
C ALA A 226 16.16 -16.01 29.93
N ALA A 227 17.04 -16.13 30.94
CA ALA A 227 17.90 -17.31 31.10
C ALA A 227 17.12 -18.63 31.10
N LYS A 228 15.92 -18.65 31.71
CA LYS A 228 15.02 -19.81 31.71
C LYS A 228 14.52 -20.20 30.30
N GLU A 229 14.38 -19.24 29.39
CA GLU A 229 13.98 -19.51 28.00
C GLU A 229 15.14 -20.19 27.26
N VAL A 230 16.36 -19.70 27.45
CA VAL A 230 17.58 -20.33 26.90
C VAL A 230 17.74 -21.75 27.45
N GLU A 231 17.62 -21.89 28.77
CA GLU A 231 17.78 -23.18 29.45
C GLU A 231 16.83 -24.25 28.92
N ARG A 232 15.56 -23.88 28.67
CA ARG A 232 14.54 -24.79 28.13
C ARG A 232 15.00 -25.50 26.85
N PHE A 233 15.66 -24.78 25.94
CA PHE A 233 16.14 -25.34 24.67
C PHE A 233 17.54 -25.93 24.80
N ALA A 234 18.40 -25.36 25.64
CA ALA A 234 19.73 -25.90 25.91
C ALA A 234 19.67 -27.34 26.47
N LEU A 235 18.69 -27.65 27.32
CA LEU A 235 18.48 -29.00 27.83
C LEU A 235 18.23 -30.05 26.74
N ILE A 236 17.67 -29.66 25.58
CA ILE A 236 17.49 -30.57 24.43
C ILE A 236 18.85 -30.92 23.83
N SER A 237 19.70 -29.90 23.61
CA SER A 237 21.06 -30.10 23.12
C SER A 237 21.91 -30.89 24.11
N ASP A 238 21.81 -30.61 25.41
CA ASP A 238 22.56 -31.31 26.45
C ASP A 238 22.18 -32.81 26.50
N ALA A 239 20.90 -33.12 26.35
CA ALA A 239 20.42 -34.51 26.29
C ALA A 239 20.91 -35.23 25.03
N ALA A 240 20.95 -34.55 23.88
CA ALA A 240 21.48 -35.10 22.63
C ALA A 240 22.98 -35.39 22.72
N LEU A 241 23.77 -34.46 23.27
CA LEU A 241 25.20 -34.66 23.54
C LEU A 241 25.45 -35.85 24.47
N ALA A 242 24.63 -35.99 25.53
CA ALA A 242 24.72 -37.13 26.44
C ALA A 242 24.40 -38.49 25.78
N GLN A 243 23.67 -38.48 24.65
CA GLN A 243 23.38 -39.67 23.84
C GLN A 243 24.44 -39.95 22.77
N GLY A 244 25.48 -39.11 22.67
CA GLY A 244 26.60 -39.29 21.75
C GLY A 244 26.51 -38.50 20.44
N ASP A 245 25.53 -37.60 20.29
CA ASP A 245 25.51 -36.67 19.17
C ASP A 245 26.70 -35.70 19.26
N ASP A 246 27.16 -35.21 18.11
CA ASP A 246 28.06 -34.07 18.07
C ASP A 246 27.32 -32.74 18.29
N LEU A 247 28.07 -31.67 18.52
CA LEU A 247 27.49 -30.36 18.79
C LEU A 247 26.56 -29.85 17.67
N PRO A 248 26.90 -29.96 16.36
CA PRO A 248 25.99 -29.61 15.28
C PRO A 248 24.62 -30.30 15.37
N ASN A 249 24.58 -31.64 15.48
CA ASN A 249 23.33 -32.39 15.56
C ASN A 249 22.54 -32.06 16.84
N ALA A 250 23.23 -31.85 17.95
CA ALA A 250 22.60 -31.45 19.21
C ALA A 250 21.96 -30.06 19.14
N LEU A 251 22.63 -29.10 18.47
CA LEU A 251 22.09 -27.76 18.24
C LEU A 251 20.90 -27.78 17.29
N GLU A 252 20.96 -28.56 16.21
CA GLU A 252 19.85 -28.76 15.27
C GLU A 252 18.57 -29.17 16.00
N LYS A 253 18.65 -30.19 16.86
CA LYS A 253 17.53 -30.67 17.70
C LYS A 253 16.99 -29.60 18.64
N ALA A 254 17.85 -28.72 19.18
CA ALA A 254 17.43 -27.62 20.04
C ALA A 254 16.83 -26.43 19.28
N MET A 255 17.31 -26.16 18.05
CA MET A 255 16.86 -25.04 17.20
C MET A 255 15.50 -25.32 16.56
N MET A 256 15.20 -26.57 16.22
CA MET A 256 13.94 -26.96 15.60
C MET A 256 12.70 -26.44 16.35
N PRO A 257 12.50 -26.72 17.66
CA PRO A 257 11.34 -26.22 18.40
C PRO A 257 11.32 -24.69 18.58
N ILE A 258 12.44 -23.98 18.35
CA ILE A 258 12.51 -22.51 18.36
C ILE A 258 11.87 -21.96 17.08
N LEU A 259 12.19 -22.55 15.93
CA LEU A 259 11.75 -22.09 14.60
C LEU A 259 10.27 -22.37 14.30
N VAL A 260 9.60 -23.18 15.11
CA VAL A 260 8.16 -23.46 15.02
C VAL A 260 7.37 -22.90 16.21
N SER A 261 8.02 -22.12 17.08
CA SER A 261 7.36 -21.55 18.24
C SER A 261 6.47 -20.34 17.86
N PRO A 262 5.41 -20.05 18.62
CA PRO A 262 4.60 -18.84 18.41
C PRO A 262 5.42 -17.54 18.45
N GLU A 263 6.45 -17.47 19.30
CA GLU A 263 7.35 -16.30 19.42
C GLU A 263 8.21 -16.08 18.16
N PHE A 264 8.44 -17.14 17.38
CA PHE A 264 9.09 -17.04 16.08
C PHE A 264 8.08 -16.77 14.96
N LEU A 265 6.99 -17.55 14.87
CA LEU A 265 6.04 -17.49 13.76
C LEU A 265 5.11 -16.28 13.80
N LEU A 266 4.94 -15.64 14.96
CA LEU A 266 4.07 -14.50 15.18
C LEU A 266 4.86 -13.29 15.65
N ARG A 267 4.45 -12.10 15.22
CA ARG A 267 4.83 -10.82 15.79
C ARG A 267 3.87 -10.51 16.93
N ILE A 268 4.28 -10.91 18.13
CA ILE A 268 3.52 -10.70 19.37
C ILE A 268 4.04 -9.43 20.02
N GLU A 269 3.12 -8.56 20.41
CA GLU A 269 3.39 -7.37 21.17
C GLU A 269 2.61 -7.45 22.48
N GLN A 270 3.16 -6.94 23.57
CA GLN A 270 2.51 -6.99 24.87
C GLN A 270 1.43 -5.91 24.96
N PRO A 271 0.16 -6.30 25.20
CA PRO A 271 -0.89 -5.31 25.38
C PRO A 271 -0.71 -4.58 26.71
N PRO A 272 -1.17 -3.32 26.82
CA PRO A 272 -1.25 -2.62 28.09
C PRO A 272 -2.04 -3.42 29.13
N ILE A 273 -1.56 -3.46 30.38
CA ILE A 273 -2.25 -4.16 31.48
C ILE A 273 -3.64 -3.56 31.75
N LYS A 274 -3.82 -2.26 31.53
CA LYS A 274 -5.07 -1.54 31.76
C LYS A 274 -5.73 -1.15 30.44
N GLN A 275 -6.94 -1.68 30.21
CA GLN A 275 -7.79 -1.33 29.05
C GLN A 275 -7.94 0.19 28.89
N GLY A 276 -7.93 0.64 27.63
CA GLY A 276 -8.04 2.05 27.29
C GLY A 276 -6.79 2.89 27.56
N THR A 277 -5.74 2.33 28.18
CA THR A 277 -4.48 3.06 28.39
C THR A 277 -3.68 3.06 27.10
N LEU A 278 -3.34 4.26 26.62
CA LEU A 278 -2.38 4.45 25.56
C LEU A 278 -0.97 4.17 26.10
N THR A 279 -0.30 3.18 25.53
CA THR A 279 1.07 2.82 25.90
C THR A 279 1.94 2.85 24.66
N ARG A 280 3.14 3.43 24.78
CA ARG A 280 4.14 3.34 23.72
C ARG A 280 4.63 1.88 23.64
N VAL A 281 4.77 1.35 22.43
CA VAL A 281 5.39 0.02 22.27
C VAL A 281 6.84 0.07 22.74
N SER A 282 7.36 -1.05 23.25
CA SER A 282 8.77 -1.13 23.64
C SER A 282 9.67 -0.91 22.42
N ASP A 283 10.92 -0.51 22.66
CA ASP A 283 11.86 -0.28 21.56
C ASP A 283 12.17 -1.57 20.75
N HIS A 284 12.03 -2.76 21.35
CA HIS A 284 12.13 -4.02 20.62
C HIS A 284 10.93 -4.25 19.69
N GLU A 285 9.72 -3.96 20.17
CA GLU A 285 8.51 -4.03 19.33
C GLU A 285 8.56 -2.98 18.23
N LEU A 286 9.05 -1.77 18.51
CA LEU A 286 9.26 -0.73 17.51
C LEU A 286 10.30 -1.15 16.46
N ALA A 287 11.40 -1.79 16.88
CA ALA A 287 12.40 -2.36 15.98
C ALA A 287 11.79 -3.42 15.05
N VAL A 288 10.94 -4.30 15.58
CA VAL A 288 10.21 -5.30 14.80
C VAL A 288 9.22 -4.64 13.83
N ARG A 289 8.44 -3.65 14.27
CA ARG A 289 7.53 -2.90 13.39
C ARG A 289 8.32 -2.28 12.23
N LEU A 290 9.45 -1.63 12.52
CA LEU A 290 10.30 -0.98 11.54
C LEU A 290 10.96 -1.97 10.57
N SER A 291 11.55 -3.06 11.07
CA SER A 291 12.26 -4.04 10.24
C SER A 291 11.33 -4.79 9.29
N TYR A 292 10.15 -5.18 9.75
CA TYR A 292 9.21 -5.87 8.87
C TYR A 292 8.48 -4.92 7.92
N PHE A 293 8.25 -3.66 8.32
CA PHE A 293 7.72 -2.66 7.39
C PHE A 293 8.71 -2.39 6.25
N LEU A 294 10.00 -2.21 6.54
CA LEU A 294 10.97 -1.80 5.52
C LEU A 294 11.65 -2.97 4.79
N TRP A 295 11.95 -4.06 5.50
CA TRP A 295 12.79 -5.14 5.00
C TRP A 295 12.07 -6.49 4.90
N GLY A 296 10.85 -6.63 5.43
CA GLY A 296 10.14 -7.91 5.46
C GLY A 296 10.85 -8.99 6.27
N THR A 297 11.72 -8.61 7.22
CA THR A 297 12.55 -9.54 7.99
C THR A 297 12.90 -8.95 9.36
N MET A 298 13.61 -9.74 10.17
CA MET A 298 14.02 -9.38 11.53
C MET A 298 14.97 -8.16 11.59
N PRO A 299 15.02 -7.45 12.74
CA PRO A 299 15.98 -6.36 12.98
C PRO A 299 17.43 -6.84 12.79
N ASP A 300 18.29 -5.95 12.26
CA ASP A 300 19.72 -6.23 12.24
C ASP A 300 20.38 -5.91 13.60
N ASN A 301 21.68 -6.19 13.70
CA ASN A 301 22.43 -6.01 14.94
C ASN A 301 22.43 -4.55 15.42
N GLU A 302 22.51 -3.59 14.49
CA GLU A 302 22.49 -2.16 14.82
C GLU A 302 21.13 -1.75 15.39
N LEU A 303 20.02 -2.08 14.71
CA LEU A 303 18.69 -1.77 15.19
C LEU A 303 18.38 -2.47 16.52
N THR A 304 18.83 -3.72 16.67
CA THR A 304 18.71 -4.48 17.92
C THR A 304 19.48 -3.80 19.06
N ALA A 305 20.69 -3.32 18.81
CA ALA A 305 21.50 -2.64 19.84
C ALA A 305 20.89 -1.31 20.28
N VAL A 306 20.33 -0.54 19.36
CA VAL A 306 19.61 0.71 19.67
C VAL A 306 18.36 0.41 20.52
N ALA A 307 17.66 -0.69 20.20
CA ALA A 307 16.52 -1.14 20.99
C ALA A 307 16.90 -1.66 22.38
N ASP A 308 18.00 -2.42 22.50
CA ASP A 308 18.55 -2.85 23.79
C ASP A 308 18.91 -1.65 24.69
N ALA A 309 19.36 -0.55 24.09
CA ALA A 309 19.70 0.68 24.79
C ALA A 309 18.47 1.50 25.22
N GLY A 310 17.26 1.17 24.74
CA GLY A 310 16.04 1.92 25.03
C GLY A 310 16.04 3.34 24.44
N THR A 311 16.70 3.52 23.30
CA THR A 311 16.84 4.83 22.63
C THR A 311 16.14 4.92 21.27
N LEU A 312 15.60 3.82 20.73
CA LEU A 312 15.01 3.78 19.38
C LEU A 312 13.80 4.71 19.27
N SER A 313 13.00 4.83 20.33
CA SER A 313 11.79 5.66 20.30
C SER A 313 12.06 7.17 20.48
N GLN A 314 13.32 7.58 20.58
CA GLN A 314 13.71 8.99 20.45
C GLN A 314 13.54 9.44 18.99
N PRO A 315 12.84 10.55 18.70
CA PRO A 315 12.48 10.94 17.33
C PRO A 315 13.67 10.98 16.36
N GLU A 316 14.80 11.55 16.79
CA GLU A 316 16.02 11.69 16.02
C GLU A 316 16.69 10.33 15.72
N ILE A 317 16.63 9.39 16.66
CA ILE A 317 17.19 8.04 16.49
C ILE A 317 16.29 7.20 15.59
N LEU A 318 14.96 7.30 15.76
CA LEU A 318 14.00 6.63 14.91
C LEU A 318 14.13 7.08 13.45
N GLU A 319 14.25 8.39 13.22
CA GLU A 319 14.48 8.94 11.89
C GLU A 319 15.82 8.47 11.30
N LEU A 320 16.90 8.53 12.08
CA LEU A 320 18.22 8.07 11.66
C LEU A 320 18.20 6.61 11.20
N GLN A 321 17.62 5.72 12.03
CA GLN A 321 17.50 4.30 11.72
C GLN A 321 16.59 4.06 10.51
N THR A 322 15.46 4.78 10.41
CA THR A 322 14.55 4.67 9.26
C THR A 322 15.25 5.03 7.95
N ARG A 323 15.99 6.16 7.92
CA ARG A 323 16.73 6.59 6.73
C ARG A 323 17.88 5.65 6.38
N ARG A 324 18.59 5.12 7.38
CA ARG A 324 19.62 4.08 7.16
C ARG A 324 18.99 2.85 6.49
N MET A 325 17.90 2.36 7.05
CA MET A 325 17.24 1.16 6.58
C MET A 325 16.62 1.34 5.18
N LEU A 326 16.10 2.51 4.87
CA LEU A 326 15.60 2.85 3.53
C LEU A 326 16.69 2.85 2.46
N LYS A 327 17.97 3.05 2.81
CA LYS A 327 19.11 2.99 1.86
C LYS A 327 19.69 1.58 1.71
N ASP A 328 19.39 0.69 2.65
CA ASP A 328 19.88 -0.69 2.63
C ASP A 328 19.24 -1.48 1.47
N PRO A 329 19.99 -2.36 0.76
CA PRO A 329 19.45 -3.21 -0.30
C PRO A 329 18.24 -4.05 0.12
N ARG A 330 18.12 -4.42 1.41
CA ARG A 330 16.96 -5.15 1.94
C ARG A 330 15.67 -4.34 1.83
N ALA A 331 15.72 -3.01 1.76
CA ALA A 331 14.53 -2.18 1.54
C ALA A 331 13.92 -2.32 0.14
N SER A 332 14.56 -3.08 -0.77
CA SER A 332 13.87 -3.56 -1.97
C SER A 332 12.64 -4.41 -1.61
N ALA A 333 12.61 -5.05 -0.42
CA ALA A 333 11.42 -5.74 0.08
C ALA A 333 10.21 -4.81 0.20
N LEU A 334 10.36 -3.58 0.73
CA LEU A 334 9.28 -2.59 0.75
C LEU A 334 8.75 -2.32 -0.66
N THR A 335 9.63 -2.24 -1.66
CA THR A 335 9.21 -2.02 -3.05
C THR A 335 8.45 -3.21 -3.61
N ARG A 336 8.98 -4.43 -3.44
CA ARG A 336 8.36 -5.65 -3.98
C ARG A 336 7.06 -6.02 -3.25
N GLU A 337 7.06 -5.96 -1.93
CA GLU A 337 5.94 -6.45 -1.12
C GLU A 337 4.83 -5.41 -0.98
N MET A 338 5.16 -4.11 -0.87
CA MET A 338 4.15 -3.05 -0.77
C MET A 338 3.76 -2.52 -2.16
N LEU A 339 4.71 -2.00 -2.93
CA LEU A 339 4.36 -1.27 -4.16
C LEU A 339 3.86 -2.20 -5.25
N GLU A 340 4.50 -3.35 -5.51
CA GLU A 340 3.99 -4.28 -6.52
C GLU A 340 2.63 -4.87 -6.15
N SER A 341 2.38 -5.11 -4.85
CA SER A 341 1.09 -5.60 -4.36
C SER A 341 0.00 -4.53 -4.48
N TRP A 342 0.29 -3.29 -4.08
CA TRP A 342 -0.62 -2.14 -4.26
C TRP A 342 -0.97 -1.95 -5.74
N LEU A 343 0.02 -2.03 -6.63
CA LEU A 343 -0.17 -1.90 -8.08
C LEU A 343 -0.84 -3.13 -8.72
N GLN A 344 -1.06 -4.21 -7.95
CA GLN A 344 -1.63 -5.48 -8.42
C GLN A 344 -0.80 -6.17 -9.51
N LEU A 345 0.53 -6.00 -9.49
CA LEU A 345 1.43 -6.48 -10.54
C LEU A 345 1.42 -8.01 -10.70
N SER A 346 0.98 -8.74 -9.67
CA SER A 346 0.76 -10.19 -9.75
C SER A 346 -0.23 -10.59 -10.85
N HIS A 347 -1.14 -9.69 -11.25
CA HIS A 347 -2.06 -9.90 -12.38
C HIS A 347 -1.36 -9.98 -13.73
N LEU A 348 -0.17 -9.37 -13.88
CA LEU A 348 0.62 -9.48 -15.11
C LEU A 348 0.97 -10.94 -15.44
N LYS A 349 1.23 -11.77 -14.42
CA LYS A 349 1.49 -13.21 -14.62
C LYS A 349 0.29 -13.95 -15.24
N LYS A 350 -0.92 -13.42 -15.05
CA LYS A 350 -2.19 -13.94 -15.60
C LYS A 350 -2.57 -13.31 -16.93
N ALA A 351 -1.87 -12.26 -17.37
CA ALA A 351 -2.06 -11.70 -18.70
C ALA A 351 -1.63 -12.73 -19.75
N LEU A 352 -2.61 -13.18 -20.55
CA LEU A 352 -2.43 -14.17 -21.62
C LEU A 352 -2.97 -13.63 -22.95
N PRO A 353 -2.28 -12.66 -23.58
CA PRO A 353 -2.62 -12.20 -24.93
C PRO A 353 -2.63 -13.36 -25.94
N ASN A 354 -3.58 -13.32 -26.87
CA ASN A 354 -3.71 -14.28 -27.95
C ASN A 354 -2.53 -14.11 -28.90
N GLN A 355 -1.71 -15.14 -29.03
CA GLN A 355 -0.50 -15.16 -29.87
C GLN A 355 -0.79 -14.87 -31.36
N ASN A 356 -2.00 -15.15 -31.85
CA ASN A 356 -2.38 -14.84 -33.24
C ASN A 356 -2.55 -13.33 -33.45
N HIS A 357 -2.96 -12.58 -32.43
CA HIS A 357 -3.12 -11.12 -32.50
C HIS A 357 -1.87 -10.38 -32.01
N PHE A 358 -1.16 -10.96 -31.04
CA PHE A 358 -0.03 -10.34 -30.36
C PHE A 358 1.21 -11.27 -30.38
N PRO A 359 1.77 -11.59 -31.55
CA PRO A 359 2.88 -12.55 -31.68
C PRO A 359 4.18 -12.07 -31.02
N THR A 360 4.32 -10.77 -30.77
CA THR A 360 5.48 -10.17 -30.09
C THR A 360 5.40 -10.28 -28.57
N PHE A 361 4.25 -10.67 -28.00
CA PHE A 361 4.10 -10.82 -26.56
C PHE A 361 4.70 -12.14 -26.08
N THR A 362 6.00 -12.11 -25.85
CA THR A 362 6.78 -13.24 -25.35
C THR A 362 6.79 -13.28 -23.83
N TRP A 363 7.22 -14.41 -23.26
CA TRP A 363 7.48 -14.49 -21.83
C TRP A 363 8.57 -13.51 -21.38
N SER A 364 9.62 -13.31 -22.19
CA SER A 364 10.72 -12.37 -21.91
C SER A 364 10.24 -10.91 -21.89
N LEU A 365 9.42 -10.51 -22.87
CA LEU A 365 8.83 -9.16 -22.89
C LEU A 365 7.95 -8.92 -21.66
N ARG A 366 7.15 -9.92 -21.26
CA ARG A 366 6.33 -9.82 -20.05
C ARG A 366 7.18 -9.67 -18.78
N GLN A 367 8.30 -10.40 -18.67
CA GLN A 367 9.25 -10.19 -17.57
C GLN A 367 9.85 -8.78 -17.63
N ALA A 368 10.21 -8.30 -18.81
CA ALA A 368 10.80 -6.98 -18.98
C ALA A 368 9.84 -5.85 -18.57
N MET A 369 8.54 -5.97 -18.88
CA MET A 369 7.50 -5.05 -18.42
C MET A 369 7.36 -5.03 -16.89
N GLY A 370 7.40 -6.20 -16.25
CA GLY A 370 7.37 -6.28 -14.78
C GLY A 370 8.60 -5.62 -14.16
N GLU A 371 9.77 -5.88 -14.75
CA GLU A 371 11.05 -5.35 -14.29
C GLU A 371 11.16 -3.82 -14.44
N GLU A 372 10.62 -3.24 -15.52
CA GLU A 372 10.46 -1.78 -15.67
C GLU A 372 9.72 -1.19 -14.46
N THR A 373 8.59 -1.79 -14.09
CA THR A 373 7.76 -1.30 -12.99
C THR A 373 8.49 -1.40 -11.66
N ARG A 374 9.19 -2.52 -11.45
CA ARG A 374 9.99 -2.75 -10.25
C ARG A 374 11.12 -1.73 -10.12
N LEU A 375 11.91 -1.53 -11.18
CA LEU A 375 13.01 -0.56 -11.20
C LEU A 375 12.51 0.87 -11.04
N PHE A 376 11.36 1.20 -11.62
CA PHE A 376 10.71 2.49 -11.41
C PHE A 376 10.38 2.72 -9.94
N CYS A 377 9.66 1.81 -9.30
CA CYS A 377 9.33 1.91 -7.87
C CYS A 377 10.59 1.95 -6.99
N GLU A 378 11.61 1.16 -7.33
CA GLU A 378 12.91 1.15 -6.64
C GLU A 378 13.62 2.50 -6.76
N SER A 379 13.55 3.16 -7.91
CA SER A 379 14.12 4.50 -8.13
C SER A 379 13.45 5.56 -7.26
N LEU A 380 12.12 5.46 -7.05
CA LEU A 380 11.42 6.42 -6.21
C LEU A 380 11.92 6.37 -4.76
N ARG A 381 12.20 5.16 -4.27
CA ARG A 381 12.75 4.95 -2.93
C ARG A 381 14.22 5.34 -2.84
N THR A 382 15.06 4.84 -3.75
CA THR A 382 16.52 4.98 -3.66
C THR A 382 17.01 6.39 -3.97
N GLU A 383 16.33 7.12 -4.86
CA GLU A 383 16.63 8.51 -5.21
C GLU A 383 15.74 9.52 -4.44
N ASP A 384 14.91 9.05 -3.50
CA ASP A 384 13.93 9.83 -2.74
C ASP A 384 13.10 10.78 -3.63
N ARG A 385 12.49 10.22 -4.67
CA ARG A 385 11.74 10.96 -5.68
C ARG A 385 10.37 11.36 -5.17
N SER A 386 9.70 12.23 -5.91
CA SER A 386 8.32 12.58 -5.61
C SER A 386 7.39 11.41 -5.92
N ILE A 387 6.45 11.11 -5.03
CA ILE A 387 5.42 10.09 -5.29
C ILE A 387 4.48 10.50 -6.44
N LEU A 388 4.45 11.78 -6.82
CA LEU A 388 3.65 12.25 -7.96
C LEU A 388 4.16 11.72 -9.30
N GLU A 389 5.42 11.27 -9.35
CA GLU A 389 6.03 10.67 -10.53
C GLU A 389 5.31 9.36 -10.94
N PHE A 390 4.58 8.70 -10.03
CA PHE A 390 3.65 7.61 -10.40
C PHE A 390 2.62 8.05 -11.47
N LEU A 391 2.24 9.33 -11.49
CA LEU A 391 1.28 9.88 -12.44
C LEU A 391 1.94 10.41 -13.72
N ASN A 392 3.10 11.06 -13.59
CA ASN A 392 3.64 11.92 -14.64
C ASN A 392 5.16 11.86 -14.82
N ALA A 393 5.84 10.80 -14.36
CA ALA A 393 7.28 10.64 -14.59
C ALA A 393 7.63 10.81 -16.08
N ASP A 394 8.70 11.55 -16.32
CA ASP A 394 9.26 11.84 -17.65
C ASP A 394 10.45 10.92 -17.96
N TYR A 395 10.54 9.77 -17.31
CA TYR A 395 11.56 8.75 -17.55
C TYR A 395 10.97 7.35 -17.39
N THR A 396 11.71 6.36 -17.88
CA THR A 396 11.42 4.95 -17.63
C THR A 396 12.70 4.11 -17.61
N PHE A 397 12.58 2.82 -17.26
CA PHE A 397 13.64 1.83 -17.31
C PHE A 397 13.35 0.82 -18.42
N VAL A 398 14.25 0.69 -19.38
CA VAL A 398 14.10 -0.26 -20.49
C VAL A 398 15.37 -1.02 -20.75
N ASN A 399 15.23 -2.29 -21.15
CA ASN A 399 16.26 -3.02 -21.88
C ASN A 399 16.00 -2.95 -23.39
N ALA A 400 16.85 -3.58 -24.20
CA ALA A 400 16.72 -3.54 -25.66
C ALA A 400 15.37 -4.09 -26.19
N GLU A 401 14.83 -5.15 -25.59
CA GLU A 401 13.55 -5.77 -25.99
C GLU A 401 12.37 -4.83 -25.70
N LEU A 402 12.31 -4.28 -24.49
CA LEU A 402 11.23 -3.38 -24.09
C LEU A 402 11.30 -2.03 -24.81
N ALA A 403 12.51 -1.48 -25.01
CA ALA A 403 12.70 -0.27 -25.79
C ALA A 403 12.16 -0.43 -27.22
N LYS A 404 12.46 -1.56 -27.88
CA LYS A 404 11.90 -1.88 -29.20
C LYS A 404 10.38 -1.98 -29.17
N HIS A 405 9.81 -2.62 -28.15
CA HIS A 405 8.35 -2.72 -27.98
C HIS A 405 7.69 -1.35 -27.84
N TYR A 406 8.37 -0.41 -27.18
CA TYR A 406 7.90 0.96 -26.97
C TYR A 406 8.20 1.92 -28.12
N GLY A 407 8.93 1.50 -29.15
CA GLY A 407 9.36 2.39 -30.24
C GLY A 407 10.49 3.35 -29.85
N LEU A 408 11.21 3.04 -28.77
CA LEU A 408 12.35 3.82 -28.28
C LEU A 408 13.65 3.31 -28.89
N THR A 409 14.68 4.16 -28.91
CA THR A 409 16.03 3.73 -29.31
C THR A 409 16.55 2.68 -28.33
N PRO A 410 16.85 1.43 -28.78
CA PRO A 410 17.29 0.39 -27.88
C PRO A 410 18.66 0.72 -27.25
N PRO A 411 18.82 0.57 -25.94
CA PRO A 411 20.13 0.71 -25.30
C PRO A 411 21.09 -0.40 -25.75
N PRO A 412 22.42 -0.17 -25.66
CA PRO A 412 23.39 -1.21 -25.94
C PRO A 412 23.37 -2.28 -24.83
N GLY A 413 23.19 -3.54 -25.22
CA GLY A 413 23.22 -4.68 -24.28
C GLY A 413 21.83 -5.15 -23.81
N LYS A 414 21.84 -6.01 -22.78
CA LYS A 414 20.62 -6.66 -22.23
C LYS A 414 20.14 -6.04 -20.92
N GLU A 415 20.96 -5.18 -20.31
CA GLU A 415 20.67 -4.54 -19.04
C GLU A 415 19.59 -3.46 -19.19
N PHE A 416 18.89 -3.18 -18.09
CA PHE A 416 17.97 -2.06 -18.00
C PHE A 416 18.76 -0.76 -17.82
N VAL A 417 18.36 0.28 -18.55
CA VAL A 417 18.87 1.63 -18.35
C VAL A 417 17.72 2.60 -18.14
N LYS A 418 17.96 3.60 -17.30
CA LYS A 418 17.06 4.75 -17.14
C LYS A 418 17.18 5.63 -18.38
N ILE A 419 16.05 5.93 -19.03
CA ILE A 419 16.00 6.84 -20.18
C ILE A 419 15.05 7.99 -19.90
N GLN A 420 15.43 9.18 -20.34
CA GLN A 420 14.54 10.33 -20.36
C GLN A 420 13.55 10.17 -21.52
N LEU A 421 12.28 10.39 -21.23
CA LEU A 421 11.18 10.36 -22.19
C LEU A 421 10.91 11.76 -22.72
N GLN A 422 10.58 11.82 -24.00
CA GLN A 422 10.06 12.99 -24.69
C GLN A 422 8.54 12.85 -24.89
N PRO A 423 7.79 13.95 -25.09
CA PRO A 423 6.33 13.90 -25.27
C PRO A 423 5.88 12.93 -26.39
N GLU A 424 6.61 12.88 -27.51
CA GLU A 424 6.35 11.99 -28.65
C GLU A 424 6.55 10.50 -28.33
N ASN A 425 7.18 10.17 -27.22
CA ASN A 425 7.29 8.78 -26.80
C ASN A 425 5.95 8.23 -26.30
N HIS A 426 5.01 9.10 -25.92
CA HIS A 426 3.73 8.72 -25.34
C HIS A 426 3.92 7.65 -24.25
N ARG A 427 4.81 7.92 -23.30
CA ARG A 427 5.14 7.07 -22.14
C ARG A 427 5.32 7.96 -20.92
N GLY A 428 5.49 7.36 -19.74
CA GLY A 428 5.73 8.10 -18.51
C GLY A 428 4.68 7.84 -17.43
N GLY A 429 5.12 7.81 -16.18
CA GLY A 429 4.33 7.31 -15.05
C GLY A 429 3.77 5.90 -15.28
N LEU A 430 2.88 5.46 -14.40
CA LEU A 430 2.30 4.12 -14.44
C LEU A 430 1.39 3.89 -15.67
N LEU A 431 0.72 4.94 -16.15
CA LEU A 431 -0.22 4.84 -17.27
C LEU A 431 0.45 4.51 -18.61
N GLY A 432 1.75 4.80 -18.74
CA GLY A 432 2.55 4.48 -19.91
C GLY A 432 3.21 3.10 -19.87
N MET A 433 3.15 2.37 -18.75
CA MET A 433 3.87 1.11 -18.59
C MET A 433 3.12 -0.08 -19.20
N GLY A 434 3.84 -0.90 -19.95
CA GLY A 434 3.32 -2.10 -20.60
C GLY A 434 2.76 -3.13 -19.62
N SER A 435 3.31 -3.20 -18.40
CA SER A 435 2.81 -4.06 -17.32
C SER A 435 1.37 -3.74 -16.95
N VAL A 436 1.08 -2.45 -16.69
CA VAL A 436 -0.24 -1.95 -16.33
C VAL A 436 -1.21 -2.12 -17.49
N LEU A 437 -0.79 -1.75 -18.70
CA LEU A 437 -1.60 -1.84 -19.91
C LEU A 437 -1.97 -3.29 -20.25
N ALA A 438 -1.05 -4.24 -20.07
CA ALA A 438 -1.27 -5.65 -20.33
C ALA A 438 -2.16 -6.32 -19.28
N MET A 439 -1.90 -6.10 -17.98
CA MET A 439 -2.66 -6.74 -16.91
C MET A 439 -4.11 -6.24 -16.79
N THR A 440 -4.41 -5.08 -17.39
CA THR A 440 -5.75 -4.47 -17.42
C THR A 440 -6.47 -4.66 -18.76
N SER A 441 -5.96 -5.53 -19.65
CA SER A 441 -6.56 -5.82 -20.96
C SER A 441 -7.15 -7.23 -21.06
N HIS A 442 -7.89 -7.51 -22.14
CA HIS A 442 -8.33 -8.87 -22.47
C HIS A 442 -7.28 -9.56 -23.35
N SER A 443 -7.44 -10.86 -23.62
CA SER A 443 -6.47 -11.62 -24.41
C SER A 443 -6.37 -11.15 -25.87
N ASP A 444 -7.45 -10.67 -26.46
CA ASP A 444 -7.54 -10.33 -27.88
C ASP A 444 -7.78 -8.83 -28.15
N ARG A 445 -7.99 -8.02 -27.10
CA ARG A 445 -8.31 -6.59 -27.21
C ARG A 445 -8.07 -5.81 -25.91
N THR A 446 -8.12 -4.49 -26.00
CA THR A 446 -8.14 -3.59 -24.84
C THR A 446 -9.42 -3.77 -24.01
N LYS A 447 -9.40 -3.33 -22.75
CA LYS A 447 -10.57 -3.35 -21.86
C LYS A 447 -10.69 -2.03 -21.09
N PRO A 448 -11.25 -0.97 -21.72
CA PRO A 448 -11.41 0.35 -21.11
C PRO A 448 -11.99 0.31 -19.69
N THR A 449 -13.07 -0.45 -19.48
CA THR A 449 -13.69 -0.57 -18.14
C THR A 449 -12.72 -1.13 -17.09
N ALA A 450 -11.83 -2.06 -17.45
CA ALA A 450 -10.85 -2.61 -16.49
C ALA A 450 -9.69 -1.63 -16.24
N ARG A 451 -9.21 -0.93 -17.29
CA ARG A 451 -8.22 0.15 -17.16
C ARG A 451 -8.72 1.26 -16.24
N GLY A 452 -9.93 1.75 -16.49
CA GLY A 452 -10.56 2.78 -15.68
C GLY A 452 -10.83 2.33 -14.24
N LYS A 453 -11.27 1.07 -14.05
CA LYS A 453 -11.43 0.48 -12.72
C LYS A 453 -10.10 0.48 -11.96
N TRP A 454 -9.01 0.05 -12.60
CA TRP A 454 -7.69 0.03 -11.99
C TRP A 454 -7.25 1.44 -11.57
N ILE A 455 -7.46 2.47 -12.40
CA ILE A 455 -7.16 3.87 -12.04
C ILE A 455 -7.93 4.31 -10.79
N LEU A 456 -9.24 4.07 -10.76
CA LEU A 456 -10.10 4.46 -9.64
C LEU A 456 -9.73 3.73 -8.34
N GLU A 457 -9.47 2.42 -8.43
CA GLU A 457 -9.19 1.57 -7.27
C GLU A 457 -7.76 1.74 -6.74
N VAL A 458 -6.78 1.73 -7.64
CA VAL A 458 -5.35 1.71 -7.28
C VAL A 458 -4.81 3.12 -7.07
N LEU A 459 -5.10 4.07 -7.97
CA LEU A 459 -4.52 5.42 -7.89
C LEU A 459 -5.36 6.35 -7.00
N LEU A 460 -6.68 6.37 -7.19
CA LEU A 460 -7.56 7.35 -6.53
C LEU A 460 -8.21 6.85 -5.23
N GLY A 461 -8.17 5.54 -4.96
CA GLY A 461 -8.75 4.97 -3.73
C GLY A 461 -10.28 5.00 -3.68
N THR A 462 -10.95 5.12 -4.83
CA THR A 462 -12.41 5.19 -4.96
C THR A 462 -12.92 4.04 -5.85
N PRO A 463 -12.80 2.77 -5.41
CA PRO A 463 -13.20 1.64 -6.24
C PRO A 463 -14.68 1.73 -6.63
N PRO A 464 -15.03 1.39 -7.88
CA PRO A 464 -16.43 1.32 -8.27
C PRO A 464 -17.16 0.19 -7.50
N PRO A 465 -18.49 0.28 -7.33
CA PRO A 465 -19.25 -0.79 -6.69
C PRO A 465 -19.13 -2.09 -7.49
N PRO A 466 -19.34 -3.26 -6.83
CA PRO A 466 -19.35 -4.53 -7.53
C PRO A 466 -20.39 -4.53 -8.64
N PRO A 467 -20.08 -5.10 -9.82
CA PRO A 467 -21.02 -5.12 -10.92
C PRO A 467 -22.24 -5.99 -10.59
N PRO A 468 -23.43 -5.70 -11.16
CA PRO A 468 -24.58 -6.61 -11.11
C PRO A 468 -24.23 -8.01 -11.62
N ALA A 469 -24.94 -9.04 -11.14
CA ALA A 469 -24.66 -10.45 -11.47
C ALA A 469 -24.67 -10.76 -12.99
N ASN A 470 -25.39 -9.97 -13.79
CA ASN A 470 -25.52 -10.11 -15.24
C ASN A 470 -24.61 -9.17 -16.06
N ALA A 471 -23.77 -8.35 -15.43
CA ALA A 471 -22.99 -7.30 -16.11
C ALA A 471 -21.97 -7.82 -17.15
N GLY A 472 -21.62 -9.11 -17.09
CA GLY A 472 -20.70 -9.74 -18.06
C GLY A 472 -21.32 -10.05 -19.43
N ASN A 473 -22.65 -9.98 -19.55
CA ASN A 473 -23.36 -10.37 -20.77
C ASN A 473 -23.78 -9.12 -21.54
N PHE A 474 -23.22 -8.95 -22.74
CA PHE A 474 -23.80 -8.01 -23.70
C PHE A 474 -25.19 -8.53 -24.10
N ALA A 475 -26.19 -7.65 -24.10
CA ALA A 475 -27.50 -7.99 -24.63
C ALA A 475 -27.36 -8.54 -26.07
N PRO A 476 -28.18 -9.53 -26.45
CA PRO A 476 -28.20 -10.01 -27.83
C PRO A 476 -28.49 -8.85 -28.80
N PRO A 477 -28.03 -8.94 -30.06
CA PRO A 477 -28.22 -7.88 -31.05
C PRO A 477 -29.70 -7.48 -31.14
N ASP A 478 -29.99 -6.21 -30.83
CA ASP A 478 -31.32 -5.65 -31.00
C ASP A 478 -31.45 -5.14 -32.44
N LYS A 479 -32.37 -5.74 -33.21
CA LYS A 479 -32.61 -5.34 -34.62
C LYS A 479 -33.08 -3.88 -34.75
N ALA A 480 -33.55 -3.26 -33.67
CA ALA A 480 -33.93 -1.84 -33.65
C ALA A 480 -32.73 -0.90 -33.46
N ARG A 481 -31.56 -1.40 -33.07
CA ARG A 481 -30.33 -0.60 -32.90
C ARG A 481 -29.34 -0.87 -34.03
N PRO A 482 -28.58 0.14 -34.48
CA PRO A 482 -27.49 -0.07 -35.44
C PRO A 482 -26.45 -1.05 -34.87
N GLU A 483 -25.94 -1.94 -35.73
CA GLU A 483 -24.81 -2.79 -35.34
C GLU A 483 -23.59 -1.91 -35.02
N PRO A 484 -22.94 -2.12 -33.86
CA PRO A 484 -21.81 -1.30 -33.46
C PRO A 484 -20.61 -1.58 -34.37
N LYS A 485 -20.02 -0.52 -34.91
CA LYS A 485 -18.86 -0.56 -35.80
C LYS A 485 -17.53 -0.69 -35.04
N SER A 486 -17.55 -0.41 -33.74
CA SER A 486 -16.39 -0.49 -32.87
C SER A 486 -16.75 -1.09 -31.51
N PHE A 487 -15.74 -1.57 -30.77
CA PHE A 487 -15.96 -2.00 -29.39
C PHE A 487 -16.43 -0.85 -28.49
N ARG A 488 -15.98 0.38 -28.77
CA ARG A 488 -16.44 1.59 -28.08
C ARG A 488 -17.95 1.81 -28.26
N GLU A 489 -18.44 1.71 -29.49
CA GLU A 489 -19.88 1.80 -29.76
C GLU A 489 -20.65 0.67 -29.07
N LYS A 490 -20.12 -0.56 -29.12
CA LYS A 490 -20.73 -1.71 -28.44
C LYS A 490 -20.80 -1.50 -26.92
N LEU A 491 -19.73 -1.00 -26.31
CA LEU A 491 -19.69 -0.69 -24.89
C LEU A 491 -20.61 0.48 -24.54
N GLY A 492 -20.67 1.53 -25.37
CA GLY A 492 -21.60 2.65 -25.19
C GLY A 492 -23.06 2.21 -25.23
N GLN A 493 -23.43 1.31 -26.15
CA GLN A 493 -24.78 0.71 -26.21
C GLN A 493 -25.11 -0.12 -24.96
N HIS A 494 -24.12 -0.77 -24.34
CA HIS A 494 -24.30 -1.49 -23.08
C HIS A 494 -24.41 -0.52 -21.89
N ALA A 495 -23.52 0.47 -21.85
CA ALA A 495 -23.45 1.48 -20.81
C ALA A 495 -24.67 2.42 -20.80
N SER A 496 -25.49 2.44 -21.86
CA SER A 496 -26.74 3.20 -21.89
C SER A 496 -27.87 2.58 -21.07
N ASP A 497 -27.71 1.34 -20.57
CA ASP A 497 -28.68 0.73 -19.66
C ASP A 497 -28.78 1.58 -18.37
N PRO A 498 -29.99 1.94 -17.90
CA PRO A 498 -30.17 2.71 -16.67
C PRO A 498 -29.46 2.12 -15.45
N ASN A 499 -29.27 0.79 -15.39
CA ASN A 499 -28.56 0.12 -14.30
C ASN A 499 -27.03 0.21 -14.43
N CYS A 500 -26.50 0.47 -15.62
CA CYS A 500 -25.07 0.48 -15.89
C CYS A 500 -24.49 1.90 -16.02
N VAL A 501 -25.29 2.86 -16.50
CA VAL A 501 -24.83 4.20 -16.90
C VAL A 501 -24.12 4.96 -15.78
N ALA A 502 -24.60 4.84 -14.53
CA ALA A 502 -24.07 5.58 -13.40
C ALA A 502 -22.60 5.23 -13.09
N CYS A 503 -22.23 3.95 -13.22
CA CYS A 503 -20.86 3.50 -13.01
C CYS A 503 -20.01 3.70 -14.25
N HIS A 504 -20.52 3.33 -15.43
CA HIS A 504 -19.76 3.39 -16.68
C HIS A 504 -19.36 4.82 -17.07
N LYS A 505 -20.20 5.84 -16.77
CA LYS A 505 -19.85 7.26 -16.92
C LYS A 505 -18.60 7.71 -16.16
N ARG A 506 -18.17 6.96 -15.15
CA ARG A 506 -17.00 7.28 -14.29
C ARG A 506 -15.80 6.40 -14.60
N ILE A 507 -16.05 5.18 -15.07
CA ILE A 507 -15.03 4.16 -15.26
C ILE A 507 -14.50 4.22 -16.68
N ASP A 508 -15.37 4.11 -17.68
CA ASP A 508 -14.97 3.91 -19.07
C ASP A 508 -14.18 5.10 -19.64
N PRO A 509 -14.53 6.37 -19.37
CA PRO A 509 -13.76 7.52 -19.87
C PRO A 509 -12.27 7.48 -19.53
N LEU A 510 -11.93 7.02 -18.32
CA LEU A 510 -10.53 6.88 -17.87
C LEU A 510 -9.80 5.81 -18.69
N GLY A 511 -10.48 4.71 -19.01
CA GLY A 511 -9.92 3.65 -19.85
C GLY A 511 -9.85 4.02 -21.32
N PHE A 512 -10.84 4.76 -21.83
CA PHE A 512 -10.88 5.23 -23.22
C PHE A 512 -9.71 6.14 -23.56
N ALA A 513 -9.29 6.99 -22.63
CA ALA A 513 -8.12 7.83 -22.81
C ALA A 513 -6.81 7.04 -23.01
N LEU A 514 -6.78 5.74 -22.70
CA LEU A 514 -5.65 4.86 -22.93
C LEU A 514 -5.78 4.02 -24.21
N GLU A 515 -6.81 4.21 -25.03
CA GLU A 515 -7.06 3.33 -26.19
C GLU A 515 -5.99 3.40 -27.28
N ASN A 516 -5.17 4.45 -27.32
CA ASN A 516 -3.98 4.46 -28.18
C ASN A 516 -2.97 3.38 -27.82
N TYR A 517 -3.02 2.81 -26.62
CA TYR A 517 -2.28 1.60 -26.31
C TYR A 517 -3.13 0.36 -26.57
N ASP A 518 -2.61 -0.55 -27.38
CA ASP A 518 -3.23 -1.86 -27.60
C ASP A 518 -3.22 -2.74 -26.32
N ALA A 519 -3.66 -4.00 -26.45
CA ALA A 519 -3.79 -4.92 -25.31
C ALA A 519 -2.44 -5.26 -24.64
N ILE A 520 -1.32 -5.07 -25.32
CA ILE A 520 0.03 -5.34 -24.81
C ILE A 520 0.83 -4.04 -24.61
N GLY A 521 0.16 -2.90 -24.67
CA GLY A 521 0.74 -1.60 -24.41
C GLY A 521 1.51 -1.00 -25.56
N HIS A 522 1.42 -1.51 -26.80
CA HIS A 522 2.01 -0.87 -27.99
C HIS A 522 1.17 0.33 -28.44
N TRP A 523 1.82 1.40 -28.88
CA TRP A 523 1.13 2.62 -29.34
C TRP A 523 0.52 2.44 -30.75
N ARG A 524 -0.67 2.98 -30.98
CA ARG A 524 -1.38 2.99 -32.26
C ARG A 524 -2.23 4.26 -32.41
N ASP A 525 -2.26 4.78 -33.64
CA ASP A 525 -3.09 5.95 -34.00
C ASP A 525 -4.39 5.54 -34.72
N GLY A 526 -4.51 4.29 -35.17
CA GLY A 526 -5.62 3.80 -35.99
C GLY A 526 -5.32 3.92 -37.48
N THR A 527 -6.36 4.01 -38.32
CA THR A 527 -6.22 4.33 -39.75
C THR A 527 -6.78 5.72 -40.03
N ALA A 528 -6.49 6.29 -41.21
CA ALA A 528 -7.03 7.59 -41.61
C ALA A 528 -8.58 7.59 -41.64
N GLU A 529 -9.19 6.45 -41.98
CA GLU A 529 -10.64 6.27 -42.04
C GLU A 529 -11.26 5.93 -40.68
N LEU A 530 -10.48 5.38 -39.75
CA LEU A 530 -10.94 4.99 -38.42
C LEU A 530 -9.84 5.29 -37.38
N PRO A 531 -9.66 6.57 -37.00
CA PRO A 531 -8.71 6.95 -35.96
C PRO A 531 -9.14 6.35 -34.61
N VAL A 532 -8.18 6.17 -33.71
CA VAL A 532 -8.48 5.72 -32.35
C VAL A 532 -9.28 6.80 -31.61
N ASP A 533 -10.52 6.48 -31.22
CA ASP A 533 -11.32 7.32 -30.34
C ASP A 533 -10.85 7.15 -28.89
N ASN A 534 -9.98 8.07 -28.48
CA ASN A 534 -9.40 8.17 -27.15
C ASN A 534 -10.06 9.27 -26.29
N ALA A 535 -11.24 9.75 -26.67
CA ALA A 535 -11.92 10.81 -25.96
C ALA A 535 -12.60 10.27 -24.69
N GLY A 536 -12.51 11.02 -23.60
CA GLY A 536 -13.17 10.78 -22.34
C GLY A 536 -13.90 12.03 -21.85
N GLN A 537 -14.95 11.83 -21.07
CA GLN A 537 -15.68 12.90 -20.40
C GLN A 537 -15.99 12.46 -18.97
N LEU A 538 -15.65 13.28 -17.99
CA LEU A 538 -15.93 12.99 -16.57
C LEU A 538 -16.79 14.09 -15.94
N PRO A 539 -17.78 13.73 -15.11
CA PRO A 539 -18.55 14.69 -14.33
C PRO A 539 -17.64 15.60 -13.49
N GLY A 540 -17.91 16.90 -13.51
CA GLY A 540 -17.15 17.92 -12.78
C GLY A 540 -15.76 18.26 -13.34
N ILE A 541 -15.26 17.51 -14.33
CA ILE A 541 -13.95 17.74 -14.97
C ILE A 541 -14.11 18.24 -16.41
N GLY A 542 -15.05 17.65 -17.16
CA GLY A 542 -15.25 17.95 -18.58
C GLY A 542 -14.60 16.94 -19.51
N GLU A 543 -14.39 17.35 -20.76
CA GLU A 543 -13.80 16.52 -21.82
C GLU A 543 -12.27 16.51 -21.77
N PHE A 544 -11.68 15.37 -22.10
CA PHE A 544 -10.24 15.18 -22.22
C PHE A 544 -9.96 14.08 -23.25
N SER A 545 -8.76 14.07 -23.81
CA SER A 545 -8.39 13.07 -24.82
C SER A 545 -6.99 12.54 -24.58
N GLY A 546 -6.82 11.24 -24.82
CA GLY A 546 -5.54 10.55 -24.74
C GLY A 546 -4.91 10.53 -23.35
N VAL A 547 -3.74 9.89 -23.28
CA VAL A 547 -3.02 9.67 -22.01
C VAL A 547 -2.61 10.99 -21.34
N ASP A 548 -2.26 12.03 -22.11
CA ASP A 548 -1.87 13.33 -21.56
C ASP A 548 -3.05 14.09 -20.97
N GLY A 549 -4.22 14.04 -21.64
CA GLY A 549 -5.46 14.55 -21.07
C GLY A 549 -5.81 13.85 -19.76
N LEU A 550 -5.68 12.52 -19.72
CA LEU A 550 -5.89 11.74 -18.51
C LEU A 550 -4.90 12.08 -17.39
N ARG A 551 -3.63 12.33 -17.70
CA ARG A 551 -2.64 12.78 -16.71
C ARG A 551 -3.05 14.12 -16.08
N ASN A 552 -3.55 15.07 -16.88
CA ASN A 552 -4.07 16.34 -16.37
C ASN A 552 -5.28 16.13 -15.43
N VAL A 553 -6.15 15.16 -15.76
CA VAL A 553 -7.26 14.77 -14.86
C VAL A 553 -6.75 14.18 -13.54
N LEU A 554 -5.72 13.34 -13.58
CA LEU A 554 -5.14 12.79 -12.35
C LEU A 554 -4.39 13.85 -11.53
N GLN A 555 -3.74 14.80 -12.21
CA GLN A 555 -3.07 15.93 -11.56
C GLN A 555 -4.06 16.84 -10.84
N SER A 556 -5.23 17.12 -11.44
CA SER A 556 -6.28 17.90 -10.74
C SER A 556 -6.88 17.15 -9.54
N ARG A 557 -6.69 15.84 -9.48
CA ARG A 557 -7.06 14.95 -8.36
C ARG A 557 -5.87 14.54 -7.49
N GLN A 558 -4.76 15.26 -7.58
CA GLN A 558 -3.54 14.99 -6.81
C GLN A 558 -3.82 14.77 -5.30
N PRO A 559 -4.66 15.57 -4.60
CA PRO A 559 -4.93 15.33 -3.18
C PRO A 559 -5.53 13.94 -2.90
N GLN A 560 -6.39 13.42 -3.80
CA GLN A 560 -6.97 12.08 -3.68
C GLN A 560 -5.89 11.00 -3.85
N PHE A 561 -5.02 11.16 -4.84
CA PHE A 561 -3.91 10.26 -5.07
C PHE A 561 -2.96 10.21 -3.87
N VAL A 562 -2.54 11.38 -3.36
CA VAL A 562 -1.64 11.48 -2.20
C VAL A 562 -2.27 10.83 -0.97
N ARG A 563 -3.54 11.16 -0.66
CA ARG A 563 -4.26 10.56 0.46
C ARG A 563 -4.34 9.04 0.33
N ASN A 564 -4.66 8.53 -0.86
CA ASN A 564 -4.74 7.09 -1.10
C ASN A 564 -3.37 6.40 -0.96
N PHE A 565 -2.30 7.01 -1.46
CA PHE A 565 -0.94 6.47 -1.30
C PHE A 565 -0.53 6.40 0.19
N VAL A 566 -0.81 7.45 0.96
CA VAL A 566 -0.60 7.48 2.42
C VAL A 566 -1.41 6.37 3.10
N ALA A 567 -2.70 6.28 2.78
CA ALA A 567 -3.59 5.26 3.33
C ALA A 567 -3.09 3.85 3.02
N LYS A 568 -2.68 3.55 1.78
CA LYS A 568 -2.15 2.24 1.39
C LYS A 568 -0.81 1.93 2.06
N THR A 569 0.06 2.92 2.22
CA THR A 569 1.33 2.76 2.96
C THR A 569 1.07 2.44 4.44
N LEU A 570 0.16 3.18 5.09
CA LEU A 570 -0.21 2.96 6.49
C LEU A 570 -0.91 1.59 6.67
N THR A 571 -1.78 1.22 5.74
CA THR A 571 -2.46 -0.09 5.68
C THR A 571 -1.44 -1.24 5.66
N TYR A 572 -0.40 -1.13 4.84
CA TYR A 572 0.68 -2.11 4.76
C TYR A 572 1.53 -2.15 6.04
N ALA A 573 1.94 -0.99 6.55
CA ALA A 573 2.79 -0.90 7.75
C ALA A 573 2.12 -1.49 9.00
N LEU A 574 0.82 -1.23 9.17
CA LEU A 574 0.03 -1.70 10.31
C LEU A 574 -0.51 -3.12 10.11
N GLY A 575 -0.70 -3.57 8.87
CA GLY A 575 -1.25 -4.90 8.55
C GLY A 575 -2.74 -5.06 8.88
N ARG A 576 -3.49 -3.95 9.00
CA ARG A 576 -4.91 -3.91 9.38
C ARG A 576 -5.70 -2.84 8.63
N ASP A 577 -7.02 -2.94 8.63
CA ASP A 577 -7.87 -1.94 7.96
C ASP A 577 -7.77 -0.61 8.70
N LEU A 578 -7.83 0.47 7.92
CA LEU A 578 -7.86 1.81 8.48
C LEU A 578 -9.27 2.18 8.89
N SER A 579 -9.39 2.89 10.00
CA SER A 579 -10.67 3.36 10.53
C SER A 579 -10.60 4.83 10.94
N TYR A 580 -11.64 5.28 11.64
CA TYR A 580 -11.80 6.68 12.04
C TYR A 580 -10.62 7.22 12.83
N TYR A 581 -9.98 6.39 13.66
CA TYR A 581 -8.82 6.79 14.47
C TYR A 581 -7.53 6.99 13.66
N ASP A 582 -7.45 6.47 12.43
CA ASP A 582 -6.28 6.65 11.55
C ASP A 582 -6.36 7.94 10.72
N GLU A 583 -7.55 8.53 10.62
CA GLU A 583 -7.82 9.67 9.75
C GLU A 583 -6.96 10.91 10.08
N PRO A 584 -6.70 11.27 11.35
CA PRO A 584 -5.76 12.35 11.69
C PRO A 584 -4.32 12.06 11.25
N THR A 585 -3.89 10.79 11.32
CA THR A 585 -2.56 10.38 10.86
C THR A 585 -2.45 10.56 9.34
N ILE A 586 -3.48 10.14 8.58
CA ILE A 586 -3.50 10.32 7.12
C ILE A 586 -3.43 11.80 6.74
N GLN A 587 -4.20 12.65 7.43
CA GLN A 587 -4.19 14.10 7.19
C GLN A 587 -2.84 14.73 7.49
N GLN A 588 -2.25 14.40 8.64
CA GLN A 588 -0.95 14.92 9.04
C GLN A 588 0.14 14.57 8.02
N ILE A 589 0.24 13.30 7.63
CA ILE A 589 1.24 12.84 6.64
C ILE A 589 0.98 13.50 5.27
N THR A 590 -0.28 13.66 4.86
CA THR A 590 -0.64 14.35 3.61
C THR A 590 -0.17 15.80 3.65
N ALA A 591 -0.41 16.52 4.75
CA ALA A 591 0.04 17.90 4.92
C ALA A 591 1.58 18.03 5.03
N ASP A 592 2.26 17.02 5.59
CA ASP A 592 3.72 16.96 5.61
C ASP A 592 4.29 16.74 4.20
N LEU A 593 3.63 15.93 3.36
CA LEU A 593 4.06 15.72 1.97
C LEU A 593 4.01 17.00 1.13
N GLU A 594 2.96 17.80 1.27
CA GLU A 594 2.83 19.08 0.58
C GLU A 594 3.97 20.05 0.94
N ARG A 595 4.46 20.00 2.17
CA ARG A 595 5.58 20.82 2.66
C ARG A 595 6.96 20.29 2.25
N ASN A 596 7.04 19.05 1.80
CA ASN A 596 8.31 18.34 1.52
C ASN A 596 8.29 17.74 0.11
N ASP A 597 7.79 18.47 -0.89
CA ASP A 597 7.80 18.11 -2.32
C ASP A 597 7.30 16.69 -2.65
N PHE A 598 6.39 16.17 -1.82
CA PHE A 598 5.82 14.82 -1.95
C PHE A 598 6.88 13.71 -1.98
N ARG A 599 7.99 13.87 -1.27
CA ARG A 599 9.09 12.90 -1.24
C ARG A 599 8.65 11.54 -0.69
N PHE A 600 9.15 10.47 -1.30
CA PHE A 600 8.88 9.10 -0.85
C PHE A 600 9.25 8.89 0.62
N SER A 601 10.41 9.39 1.05
CA SER A 601 10.88 9.25 2.43
C SER A 601 9.97 9.96 3.45
N THR A 602 9.31 11.05 3.07
CA THR A 602 8.36 11.77 3.94
C THR A 602 7.16 10.90 4.30
N VAL A 603 6.64 10.08 3.37
CA VAL A 603 5.54 9.14 3.67
C VAL A 603 5.99 8.12 4.70
N ILE A 604 7.17 7.53 4.48
CA ILE A 604 7.72 6.50 5.36
C ILE A 604 7.98 7.06 6.76
N LEU A 605 8.62 8.23 6.84
CA LEU A 605 8.89 8.91 8.11
C LEU A 605 7.60 9.29 8.84
N GLY A 606 6.62 9.81 8.11
CA GLY A 606 5.30 10.11 8.66
C GLY A 606 4.61 8.88 9.25
N VAL A 607 4.70 7.72 8.58
CA VAL A 607 4.16 6.45 9.10
C VAL A 607 4.90 6.02 10.36
N VAL A 608 6.24 5.95 10.35
CA VAL A 608 6.99 5.43 11.52
C VAL A 608 6.88 6.37 12.73
N GLN A 609 6.73 7.67 12.51
CA GLN A 609 6.56 8.67 13.56
C GLN A 609 5.10 8.77 14.03
N SER A 610 4.16 8.09 13.38
CA SER A 610 2.74 8.19 13.71
C SER A 610 2.38 7.48 15.02
N VAL A 611 1.27 7.93 15.61
CA VAL A 611 0.65 7.31 16.79
C VAL A 611 0.33 5.81 16.58
N PRO A 612 -0.37 5.38 15.51
CA PRO A 612 -0.67 3.96 15.31
C PRO A 612 0.59 3.09 15.14
N PHE A 613 1.72 3.66 14.72
CA PHE A 613 2.98 2.92 14.58
C PHE A 613 3.82 2.87 15.86
N GLN A 614 3.74 3.87 16.74
CA GLN A 614 4.54 3.93 17.97
C GLN A 614 3.77 3.52 19.23
N TYR A 615 2.45 3.45 19.18
CA TYR A 615 1.61 3.19 20.36
C TYR A 615 0.70 1.98 20.14
N CYS A 616 0.24 1.43 21.25
CA CYS A 616 -0.79 0.41 21.32
C CYS A 616 -1.81 0.78 22.41
N LYS A 617 -2.98 0.16 22.32
CA LYS A 617 -4.07 0.28 23.29
C LYS A 617 -4.69 -1.10 23.46
N ALA A 618 -4.89 -1.53 24.70
CA ALA A 618 -5.59 -2.78 24.96
C ALA A 618 -7.04 -2.63 24.50
N VAL A 619 -7.46 -3.52 23.59
CA VAL A 619 -8.81 -3.57 23.06
C VAL A 619 -9.75 -3.94 24.22
N GLY A 620 -10.69 -3.05 24.55
CA GLY A 620 -11.86 -3.45 25.33
C GLY A 620 -12.73 -4.34 24.43
N ALA A 621 -13.32 -5.41 24.98
CA ALA A 621 -14.32 -6.17 24.22
C ALA A 621 -15.46 -5.21 23.86
N GLU A 622 -15.56 -4.82 22.58
CA GLU A 622 -16.73 -4.14 22.01
C GLU A 622 -17.79 -5.16 21.60
#